data_AF-A0A514Z6I2-F1
#
_entry.id   AF-A0A514Z6I2-F1
#
_cell.length_a   1.000
_cell.length_b   1.000
_cell.length_c   1.000
_cell.angle_alpha   90.00
_cell.angle_beta   90.00
_cell.angle_gamma   90.00
#
_symmetry.space_group_name_H-M   'P 1'
#
loop_
_entity.id
_entity.type
_entity.pdbx_description
1 polymer ?
#
loop_
_entity_poly.entity_id
_entity_poly.type
_entity_poly.pdbx_seq_one_letter_code
_entity_poly.pdbx_strand_id
1 'polypeptide(L)' 'MNRQELEQRLRKELSIPFYNAKVAERDYSEAEFQEMKKQLKADIEQYATDYVDEHNSNG' A
#
# COMPACT_ATOMS: atom_id res chain seq x y z
N MET A 1 -13.44 -10.89 -3.41
CA MET A 1 -13.15 -9.73 -4.27
C MET A 1 -12.09 -10.13 -5.27
N ASN A 2 -12.28 -9.79 -6.54
CA ASN A 2 -11.26 -10.09 -7.53
C ASN A 2 -10.07 -9.12 -7.41
N ARG A 3 -8.97 -9.44 -8.10
CA ARG A 3 -7.76 -8.60 -8.14
C ARG A 3 -8.07 -7.13 -8.49
N GLN A 4 -8.89 -6.87 -9.51
CA GLN A 4 -9.16 -5.49 -9.96
C GLN A 4 -9.89 -4.67 -8.88
N GLU A 5 -10.86 -5.29 -8.21
CA GLU A 5 -11.61 -4.66 -7.12
C GLU A 5 -10.72 -4.39 -5.91
N LEU A 6 -9.84 -5.35 -5.57
CA LEU A 6 -8.82 -5.17 -4.53
C LEU A 6 -7.92 -3.97 -4.84
N GLU A 7 -7.36 -3.90 -6.05
CA GLU A 7 -6.47 -2.81 -6.47
C GLU A 7 -7.18 -1.46 -6.46
N GLN A 8 -8.41 -1.37 -6.99
CA GLN A 8 -9.18 -0.13 -6.98
C GLN A 8 -9.50 0.34 -5.56
N ARG A 9 -9.87 -0.59 -4.67
CA ARG A 9 -10.14 -0.27 -3.26
C ARG A 9 -8.88 0.21 -2.54
N LEU A 10 -7.75 -0.50 -2.68
CA LEU A 10 -6.48 -0.10 -2.08
C LEU A 10 -6.04 1.29 -2.56
N ARG A 11 -6.11 1.56 -3.86
CA ARG A 11 -5.79 2.88 -4.45
C ARG A 11 -6.65 3.99 -3.86
N LYS A 12 -7.95 3.76 -3.72
CA LYS A 12 -8.90 4.75 -3.18
C LYS A 12 -8.72 4.97 -1.69
N GLU A 13 -8.63 3.89 -0.91
CA GLU A 13 -8.54 3.93 0.55
C GLU A 13 -7.22 4.50 1.06
N LEU A 14 -6.12 4.21 0.36
CA LEU A 14 -4.78 4.68 0.71
C LEU A 14 -4.36 5.92 -0.08
N SER A 15 -5.20 6.42 -1.01
CA SER A 15 -4.90 7.54 -1.90
C SER A 15 -3.60 7.39 -2.68
N ILE A 16 -3.32 6.18 -3.19
CA ILE A 16 -2.10 5.86 -3.95
C ILE A 16 -2.46 5.67 -5.42
N PRO A 17 -2.38 6.71 -6.26
CA PRO A 17 -2.76 6.60 -7.67
C PRO A 17 -1.85 5.67 -8.48
N PHE A 18 -0.59 5.49 -8.06
CA PHE A 18 0.42 4.70 -8.77
C PHE A 18 0.65 3.31 -8.16
N TYR A 19 -0.26 2.82 -7.32
CA TYR A 19 -0.09 1.49 -6.72
C TYR A 19 -0.14 0.40 -7.79
N ASN A 20 1.02 -0.20 -8.03
CA ASN A 20 1.27 -1.18 -9.08
C ASN A 20 1.88 -2.45 -8.46
N ALA A 21 1.28 -2.95 -7.37
CA ALA A 21 1.73 -4.21 -6.81
C ALA A 21 1.49 -5.36 -7.79
N LYS A 22 2.43 -6.31 -7.80
CA LYS A 22 2.24 -7.61 -8.44
C LYS A 22 1.22 -8.43 -7.63
N VAL A 23 -0.04 -8.02 -7.70
CA VAL A 23 -1.17 -8.76 -7.14
C VAL A 23 -1.42 -9.94 -8.06
N ALA A 24 -1.44 -11.15 -7.50
CA ALA A 24 -1.74 -12.35 -8.24
C ALA A 24 -3.18 -12.32 -8.75
N GLU A 25 -3.44 -12.92 -9.92
CA GLU A 25 -4.79 -13.05 -10.43
C GLU A 25 -5.51 -14.18 -9.70
N ARG A 26 -6.18 -13.82 -8.61
CA ARG A 26 -6.98 -14.71 -7.75
C ARG A 26 -8.07 -13.91 -7.04
N ASP A 27 -9.01 -14.62 -6.45
CA ASP A 27 -9.93 -14.04 -5.50
C ASP A 27 -9.26 -13.82 -4.15
N TYR A 28 -9.59 -12.69 -3.55
CA TYR A 28 -9.16 -12.25 -2.24
C TYR A 28 -10.36 -12.20 -1.30
N SER A 29 -10.13 -12.60 -0.06
CA SER A 29 -11.11 -12.39 1.01
C SER A 29 -10.99 -10.98 1.59
N GLU A 30 -12.04 -10.54 2.32
CA GLU A 30 -12.00 -9.25 3.03
C GLU A 30 -10.86 -9.20 4.06
N ALA A 31 -10.56 -10.32 4.72
CA ALA A 31 -9.45 -10.42 5.66
C ALA A 31 -8.10 -10.16 4.97
N GLU A 32 -7.87 -10.75 3.80
CA GLU A 32 -6.65 -10.51 3.01
C GLU A 32 -6.54 -9.07 2.55
N PHE A 33 -7.65 -8.45 2.14
CA PHE A 33 -7.66 -7.02 1.80
C PHE A 33 -7.23 -6.14 2.98
N GLN A 34 -7.78 -6.40 4.18
CA GLN A 34 -7.42 -5.63 5.38
C GLN A 34 -5.95 -5.82 5.74
N GLU A 35 -5.42 -7.03 5.60
CA GLU A 35 -4.01 -7.33 5.84
C GLU A 35 -3.10 -6.60 4.85
N MET A 36 -3.39 -6.69 3.55
CA MET A 36 -2.63 -6.00 2.51
C MET A 36 -2.71 -4.48 2.68
N LYS A 37 -3.88 -3.93 3.01
CA LYS A 37 -4.06 -2.50 3.31
C LYS A 37 -3.17 -2.06 4.48
N LYS A 38 -3.13 -2.85 5.56
CA LYS A 38 -2.33 -2.54 6.74
C LYS A 38 -0.82 -2.58 6.42
N GLN A 39 -0.38 -3.60 5.68
CA GLN A 39 1.01 -3.71 5.25
C GLN A 39 1.41 -2.52 4.37
N LEU A 40 0.60 -2.19 3.37
CA LEU A 40 0.88 -1.06 2.48
C LEU A 40 0.94 0.26 3.20
N LYS A 41 0.01 0.49 4.12
CA LYS A 41 -0.01 1.73 4.90
C LYS A 41 1.28 1.88 5.71
N ALA A 42 1.71 0.79 6.37
CA ALA A 42 2.97 0.78 7.10
C ALA A 42 4.17 1.03 6.19
N ASP A 43 4.19 0.44 4.98
CA ASP A 43 5.25 0.63 3.99
C ASP A 43 5.37 2.10 3.55
N ILE A 44 4.23 2.77 3.31
CA ILE A 44 4.19 4.20 2.95
C ILE A 44 4.65 5.07 4.12
N GLU A 45 4.18 4.79 5.34
CA GLU A 45 4.58 5.53 6.55
C GLU A 45 6.08 5.36 6.82
N GLN A 46 6.61 4.16 6.60
CA GLN A 46 8.04 3.87 6.73
C GLN A 46 8.83 4.59 5.63
N TYR A 47 8.41 4.51 4.37
CA TYR A 47 9.05 5.25 3.27
C TYR A 47 9.08 6.77 3.53
N ALA A 48 7.98 7.33 4.02
CA ALA A 48 7.91 8.74 4.38
C ALA A 48 8.85 9.08 5.54
N THR A 49 9.00 8.18 6.51
CA THR A 49 9.92 8.36 7.65
C THR A 49 11.38 8.27 7.21
N ASP A 50 11.73 7.26 6.42
CA ASP A 50 13.07 7.07 5.85
C ASP A 50 13.50 8.27 5.00
N TYR A 51 12.58 8.78 4.17
CA TYR A 51 12.81 9.98 3.37
C TYR A 51 13.07 11.24 4.21
N VAL A 52 12.40 11.36 5.37
CA VAL A 52 12.60 12.50 6.28
C VAL A 52 13.89 12.38 7.09
N ASP A 53 14.30 11.16 7.46
CA ASP A 53 15.51 10.91 8.25
C ASP A 53 16.79 11.11 7.42
N GLU A 54 16.79 10.67 6.15
CA GLU A 54 17.92 10.88 5.23
C GLU A 54 18.12 12.38 4.90
N HIS A 55 17.05 13.18 4.93
CA HIS A 55 17.11 14.62 4.67
C HIS A 55 17.44 15.50 5.89
N ASN A 56 17.39 14.95 7.11
CA ASN A 56 17.72 15.66 8.36
C ASN A 56 19.11 15.32 8.92
N SER A 57 19.84 14.36 8.34
CA SER A 57 21.19 13.99 8.79
C SER A 57 22.33 14.82 8.17
N ASN A 58 22.01 15.95 7.53
CA ASN A 58 22.98 16.97 7.06
C ASN A 58 22.77 18.33 7.75
N GLY A 59 22.62 18.33 9.08
CA GLY A 59 22.61 19.51 9.93
C GLY A 59 23.67 19.46 11.00
#